data_AF-E2C6S6-F1
#
_entry.id   AF-E2C6S6-F1
#
_cell.length_a   1.000
_cell.length_b   1.000
_cell.length_c   1.000
_cell.angle_alpha   90.00
_cell.angle_beta   90.00
_cell.angle_gamma   90.00
#
_symmetry.space_group_name_H-M   'P 1'
#
loop_
_entity.id
_entity.type
_entity.pdbx_description
1 polymer ?
#
loop_
_entity_poly.entity_id
_entity_poly.type
_entity_poly.pdbx_seq_one_letter_code
_entity_poly.pdbx_strand_id
1 'polypeptide(L)' 'MNNNSVEQPDPDNIKMFVGQVPHDMDENDLRTMFEEYGRVHQINILRDKITGSHRGK' A
#
# COMPACT_ATOMS: atom_id res chain seq x y z
N MET A 1 10.58 26.69 12.18
CA MET A 1 10.16 25.59 13.07
C MET A 1 9.83 24.39 12.19
N ASN A 2 10.66 23.35 12.19
CA ASN A 2 10.43 22.15 11.38
C ASN A 2 9.55 21.19 12.18
N ASN A 3 8.23 21.33 12.05
CA ASN A 3 7.26 20.42 12.65
C ASN A 3 7.10 19.20 11.73
N ASN A 4 8.11 18.35 11.67
CA ASN A 4 7.95 16.98 11.18
C ASN A 4 7.28 16.14 12.27
N SER A 5 6.03 16.48 12.59
CA SER A 5 5.14 15.58 13.30
C SER A 5 4.75 14.52 12.29
N VAL A 6 5.52 13.44 12.20
CA VAL A 6 5.08 12.24 11.50
C VAL A 6 3.81 11.81 12.22
N GLU A 7 2.65 12.11 11.64
CA GLU A 7 1.36 11.76 12.21
C GLU A 7 1.31 10.25 12.36
N GLN A 8 1.52 9.83 13.60
CA GLN A 8 1.40 8.44 13.96
C GLN A 8 -0.08 8.07 13.82
N PRO A 9 -0.37 6.92 13.20
CA PRO A 9 -1.74 6.46 13.11
C PRO A 9 -2.33 6.32 14.52
N ASP A 10 -3.55 6.84 14.73
CA ASP A 10 -4.35 6.59 15.93
C ASP A 10 -4.41 5.08 16.25
N PRO A 11 -4.53 4.70 17.53
CA PRO A 11 -4.61 3.29 17.94
C PRO A 11 -5.75 2.52 17.23
N ASP A 12 -6.78 3.22 16.78
CA ASP A 12 -7.94 2.68 16.07
C ASP A 12 -7.74 2.58 14.55
N ASN A 13 -6.56 2.91 14.03
CA ASN A 13 -6.31 2.82 12.60
C ASN A 13 -6.32 1.37 12.10
N ILE A 14 -6.96 1.19 10.95
CA ILE A 14 -7.22 -0.10 10.35
C ILE A 14 -6.09 -0.47 9.39
N LYS A 15 -5.46 -1.62 9.63
CA LYS A 15 -4.54 -2.22 8.66
C LYS A 15 -5.30 -3.11 7.69
N MET A 16 -5.30 -2.74 6.41
CA MET A 16 -5.95 -3.49 5.33
C MET A 16 -4.95 -4.35 4.57
N PHE A 17 -5.38 -5.54 4.13
CA PHE A 17 -4.65 -6.39 3.19
C PHE A 17 -5.44 -6.47 1.89
N VAL A 18 -4.80 -6.08 0.79
CA VAL A 18 -5.41 -6.03 -0.54
C VAL A 18 -4.67 -7.01 -1.44
N GLY A 19 -5.39 -8.00 -1.96
CA GLY A 19 -4.87 -8.97 -2.92
C GLY A 19 -5.14 -8.58 -4.36
N GLN A 20 -4.52 -9.29 -5.31
CA GLN A 20 -4.73 -9.09 -6.76
C GLN A 20 -4.45 -7.66 -7.25
N VAL A 21 -3.55 -6.93 -6.59
CA VAL A 21 -3.08 -5.63 -7.09
C VAL A 21 -2.36 -5.86 -8.43
N PRO A 22 -2.77 -5.18 -9.51
CA PRO A 22 -2.10 -5.26 -10.80
C PRO A 22 -0.59 -4.96 -10.70
N HIS A 23 0.23 -5.65 -11.49
CA HIS A 23 1.70 -5.51 -11.43
C HIS A 23 2.22 -4.14 -11.88
N ASP A 24 1.42 -3.43 -12.68
CA ASP A 24 1.69 -2.09 -13.20
C ASP A 24 1.30 -0.98 -12.24
N MET A 25 0.48 -1.25 -11.21
CA MET A 25 0.13 -0.27 -10.18
C MET A 25 1.25 -0.09 -9.16
N ASP A 26 1.50 1.17 -8.81
CA ASP A 26 2.44 1.55 -7.76
C ASP A 26 1.77 2.14 -6.51
N GLU A 27 2.59 2.48 -5.52
CA GLU A 27 2.14 3.02 -4.25
C GLU A 27 1.35 4.33 -4.39
N ASN A 28 1.64 5.17 -5.39
CA ASN A 28 0.94 6.43 -5.62
C ASN A 28 -0.43 6.22 -6.24
N ASP A 29 -0.55 5.25 -7.16
CA ASP A 29 -1.83 4.86 -7.75
C ASP A 29 -2.79 4.38 -6.65
N LEU A 30 -2.30 3.47 -5.79
CA LEU A 30 -3.07 2.94 -4.68
C LEU A 30 -3.39 4.03 -3.65
N ARG A 31 -2.46 4.94 -3.36
CA ARG A 31 -2.71 6.07 -2.45
C ARG A 31 -3.84 6.94 -2.96
N THR A 32 -3.76 7.36 -4.22
CA THR A 32 -4.80 8.20 -4.83
C THR A 32 -6.16 7.54 -4.77
N MET A 33 -6.22 6.22 -5.01
CA MET A 33 -7.45 5.44 -4.93
C MET A 33 -8.01 5.33 -3.49
N PHE A 34 -7.16 5.09 -2.49
CA PHE A 34 -7.60 4.91 -1.11
C PHE A 34 -7.85 6.22 -0.36
N GLU A 35 -7.19 7.32 -0.75
CA GLU A 35 -7.36 8.63 -0.13
C GLU A 35 -8.77 9.21 -0.28
N GLU A 36 -9.55 8.74 -1.26
CA GLU A 36 -10.97 9.06 -1.38
C GLU A 36 -11.81 8.57 -0.17
N TYR A 37 -11.38 7.46 0.46
CA TYR A 37 -12.09 6.83 1.57
C TYR A 37 -11.56 7.23 2.96
N GLY A 38 -10.43 7.93 3.00
CA GLY A 38 -9.81 8.37 4.24
C GLY A 38 -8.31 8.52 4.11
N ARG A 39 -7.69 9.12 5.13
CA ARG A 39 -6.25 9.39 5.11
C ARG A 39 -5.45 8.09 5.09
N VAL A 40 -4.57 7.96 4.11
CA VAL A 40 -3.64 6.83 4.03
C VAL A 40 -2.32 7.18 4.72
N HIS A 41 -2.02 6.52 5.84
CA HIS A 41 -0.74 6.75 6.54
C HIS A 41 0.43 6.06 5.84
N GLN A 42 0.27 4.79 5.45
CA GLN A 42 1.33 3.99 4.86
C GLN A 42 0.78 2.99 3.84
N ILE A 43 1.51 2.82 2.75
CA ILE A 43 1.27 1.76 1.76
C ILE A 43 2.56 0.93 1.66
N ASN A 44 2.41 -0.38 1.55
CA ASN A 44 3.51 -1.29 1.28
C ASN A 44 3.04 -2.34 0.28
N ILE A 45 3.59 -2.31 -0.94
CA ILE A 45 3.26 -3.30 -1.97
C ILE A 45 4.19 -4.50 -1.81
N LEU A 46 3.60 -5.65 -1.47
CA LEU A 46 4.31 -6.92 -1.42
C LEU A 46 4.52 -7.43 -2.86
N ARG A 47 5.69 -7.14 -3.43
CA ARG A 47 6.10 -7.68 -4.73
C ARG A 47 6.96 -8.92 -4.50
N ASP A 48 6.51 -10.07 -5.00
CA ASP A 48 7.37 -11.24 -5.09
C ASP A 48 8.47 -10.96 -6.13
N LYS A 49 9.74 -11.12 -5.75
CA LYS A 49 10.89 -10.91 -6.63
C LYS A 49 11.13 -12.09 -7.60
N ILE A 50 10.34 -13.18 -7.56
CA ILE A 50 10.87 -14.50 -7.96
C ILE A 50 10.22 -15.20 -9.17
N THR A 51 9.01 -14.95 -9.65
CA THR A 51 8.38 -15.94 -10.56
C THR A 51 8.39 -15.56 -12.04
N GLY A 52 9.59 -15.52 -12.62
CA GLY A 52 9.79 -15.62 -14.08
C GLY A 52 9.38 -16.97 -14.71
N SER A 53 8.44 -17.73 -14.14
CA SER A 53 7.81 -18.88 -14.81
C SER A 53 6.59 -19.40 -14.07
N HIS A 54 5.54 -19.65 -14.85
CA HIS A 54 4.39 -20.49 -14.53
C HIS A 54 4.86 -21.80 -13.89
N ARG A 55 4.40 -22.12 -12.67
CA ARG A 55 4.32 -23.52 -12.27
C ARG A 55 2.98 -24.07 -12.74
N GLY A 56 3.01 -24.76 -13.87
CA GLY A 56 1.91 -25.57 -14.37
C GLY A 56 2.45 -26.63 -15.32
N LYS A 57 2.55 -27.87 -14.83
CA LYS A 57 2.51 -29.11 -15.62
C LYS A 57 1.18 -29.77 -15.29
#